data_AF-A0A6F9B5S2-F1
#
_entry.id   AF-A0A6F9B5S2-F1
#
_cell.length_a   1.000
_cell.length_b   1.000
_cell.length_c   1.000
_cell.angle_alpha   90.00
_cell.angle_beta   90.00
_cell.angle_gamma   90.00
#
_symmetry.space_group_name_H-M   'P 1'
#
loop_
_entity.id
_entity.type
_entity.pdbx_description
1 polymer ?
#
loop_
_entity_poly.entity_id
_entity_poly.type
_entity_poly.pdbx_seq_one_letter_code
_entity_poly.pdbx_strand_id
1 'polypeptide(L)'
;MESIDTATEGRQLDKVEPCLERDRLRMRVSVLEESVRSYEVECKASRETVMRLVAEVARERRNAAGSAEALDLLRLDLDSALLTKRSIEMENQSLAERLEASQRMVEAAKQEAGCLERQIQELEGKLQTSQGKNQATKGKLQALLGEVGALLQLGLSMPTEEEILQRLGDLCTRQERMKAIMEEMERRLSQVSEDVSRQTELHHGALQRAQLAEQQVTDLSNRLQGLEAELMTADVHRDGLSHNRLLFLEQLSEGMKVDSIATDLGYNMRLQLILSRAEQLVKLEGTALLESKTLAHNLQRKLKVQKERLESKELHMELLRRKKKVERLQRELGSSKVSITELKAQLSHTNELKLKVLEQSQTNGEQSKSLEDLEKGKAKMLGLDVTALALPNYEIIKSLESLLYPYHHHHPHHDLNHSLALSWPCPTHHQHHHLLQLQDQDTSGSITSRSAFSQRPTGPEDSA
;
A
#
# COMPACT_ATOMS: atom_id res chain seq x y z
N MET A 1 239.72 54.56 -64.71
CA MET A 1 240.53 54.66 -65.94
C MET A 1 240.16 55.99 -66.59
N GLU A 2 241.16 56.72 -67.10
CA GLU A 2 241.13 57.78 -68.14
C GLU A 2 239.94 58.78 -68.11
N SER A 3 240.11 60.10 -67.91
CA SER A 3 241.16 61.08 -68.31
C SER A 3 241.37 61.24 -69.82
N ILE A 4 241.12 62.46 -70.32
CA ILE A 4 241.88 63.16 -71.39
C ILE A 4 241.49 64.66 -71.36
N ASP A 5 242.47 65.55 -71.55
CA ASP A 5 242.35 67.01 -71.49
C ASP A 5 242.49 67.70 -72.87
N THR A 6 242.03 68.95 -72.99
CA THR A 6 242.55 70.10 -73.83
C THR A 6 241.57 71.28 -73.70
N ALA A 7 241.88 72.56 -73.34
CA ALA A 7 242.95 73.53 -73.66
C ALA A 7 242.79 74.21 -75.06
N THR A 8 242.91 75.53 -75.35
CA THR A 8 243.16 76.84 -74.63
C THR A 8 242.69 78.02 -75.58
N GLU A 9 242.69 79.35 -75.36
CA GLU A 9 243.06 80.38 -74.34
C GLU A 9 242.08 81.57 -74.39
N GLY A 10 241.88 82.28 -73.27
CA GLY A 10 241.66 83.73 -73.28
C GLY A 10 240.23 84.28 -73.08
N ARG A 11 240.03 85.45 -72.44
CA ARG A 11 241.01 86.34 -71.76
C ARG A 11 240.34 87.35 -70.80
N GLN A 12 240.78 87.39 -69.53
CA GLN A 12 240.61 88.46 -68.50
C GLN A 12 239.15 88.77 -68.00
N LEU A 13 238.83 89.12 -66.74
CA LEU A 13 239.45 89.26 -65.38
C LEU A 13 238.28 89.35 -64.34
N ASP A 14 238.34 89.04 -63.03
CA ASP A 14 239.33 88.33 -62.20
C ASP A 14 238.70 87.49 -61.05
N LYS A 15 238.59 87.97 -59.79
CA LYS A 15 238.41 87.11 -58.58
C LYS A 15 237.69 87.75 -57.36
N VAL A 16 236.96 86.93 -56.57
CA VAL A 16 236.82 86.92 -55.08
C VAL A 16 236.08 85.62 -54.60
N GLU A 17 236.50 85.05 -53.46
CA GLU A 17 235.91 84.03 -52.54
C GLU A 17 235.12 82.76 -52.99
N PRO A 18 235.45 81.57 -52.40
CA PRO A 18 234.57 80.39 -52.40
C PRO A 18 234.32 79.66 -51.06
N CYS A 19 235.02 79.97 -49.95
CA CYS A 19 235.03 79.07 -48.77
C CYS A 19 233.76 79.05 -47.90
N LEU A 20 233.06 80.18 -47.74
CA LEU A 20 231.92 80.31 -46.82
C LEU A 20 230.70 79.46 -47.22
N GLU A 21 230.53 79.21 -48.53
CA GLU A 21 229.33 78.53 -49.05
C GLU A 21 229.29 77.04 -48.67
N ARG A 22 230.43 76.37 -48.49
CA ARG A 22 230.49 74.94 -48.14
C ARG A 22 229.84 74.65 -46.78
N ASP A 23 230.14 75.46 -45.77
CA ASP A 23 229.69 75.19 -44.40
C ASP A 23 228.25 75.68 -44.19
N ARG A 24 227.85 76.73 -44.94
CA ARG A 24 226.43 77.09 -45.17
C ARG A 24 225.64 75.93 -45.79
N LEU A 25 226.19 75.27 -46.83
CA LEU A 25 225.57 74.09 -47.43
C LEU A 25 225.48 72.92 -46.45
N ARG A 26 226.50 72.67 -45.62
CA ARG A 26 226.44 71.62 -44.58
C ARG A 26 225.34 71.91 -43.56
N MET A 27 225.25 73.13 -43.03
CA MET A 27 224.20 73.51 -42.09
C MET A 27 222.80 73.38 -42.72
N ARG A 28 222.66 73.76 -44.00
CA ARG A 28 221.43 73.56 -44.78
C ARG A 28 221.09 72.07 -44.96
N VAL A 29 222.06 71.18 -45.16
CA VAL A 29 221.84 69.72 -45.20
C VAL A 29 221.37 69.21 -43.84
N SER A 30 222.01 69.59 -42.73
CA SER A 30 221.58 69.15 -41.40
C SER A 30 220.17 69.64 -41.03
N VAL A 31 219.81 70.87 -41.38
CA VAL A 31 218.43 71.38 -41.22
C VAL A 31 217.44 70.62 -42.10
N LEU A 32 217.82 70.27 -43.33
CA LEU A 32 216.98 69.43 -44.20
C LEU A 32 216.82 68.02 -43.63
N GLU A 33 217.88 67.37 -43.14
CA GLU A 33 217.78 66.08 -42.45
C GLU A 33 216.87 66.14 -41.22
N GLU A 34 217.02 67.16 -40.36
CA GLU A 34 216.15 67.35 -39.19
C GLU A 34 214.68 67.51 -39.62
N SER A 35 214.42 68.28 -40.68
CA SER A 35 213.08 68.44 -41.23
C SER A 35 212.50 67.15 -41.82
N VAL A 36 213.32 66.34 -42.51
CA VAL A 36 212.91 65.03 -43.04
C VAL A 36 212.60 64.06 -41.90
N ARG A 37 213.40 64.06 -40.82
CA ARG A 37 213.12 63.26 -39.62
C ARG A 37 211.83 63.69 -38.93
N SER A 38 211.56 65.00 -38.82
CA SER A 38 210.29 65.48 -38.26
C SER A 38 209.10 65.12 -39.14
N TYR A 39 209.21 65.28 -40.46
CA TYR A 39 208.17 64.85 -41.40
C TYR A 39 207.96 63.33 -41.40
N GLU A 40 209.01 62.53 -41.21
CA GLU A 40 208.87 61.08 -41.05
C GLU A 40 208.07 60.71 -39.80
N VAL A 41 208.31 61.38 -38.67
CA VAL A 41 207.56 61.15 -37.42
C VAL A 41 206.12 61.63 -37.55
N GLU A 42 205.90 62.80 -38.15
CA GLU A 42 204.56 63.32 -38.46
C GLU A 42 203.78 62.39 -39.42
N CYS A 43 204.42 61.90 -40.48
CA CYS A 43 203.81 60.94 -41.41
C CYS A 43 203.51 59.59 -40.74
N LYS A 44 204.31 59.13 -39.77
CA LYS A 44 204.01 57.94 -38.96
C LYS A 44 202.78 58.17 -38.07
N ALA A 45 202.74 59.26 -37.30
CA ALA A 45 201.60 59.61 -36.45
C ALA A 45 200.30 59.90 -37.23
N SER A 46 200.43 60.53 -38.40
CA SER A 46 199.35 60.77 -39.36
C SER A 46 198.83 59.46 -39.95
N ARG A 47 199.71 58.56 -40.41
CA ARG A 47 199.34 57.22 -40.90
C ARG A 47 198.64 56.39 -39.82
N GLU A 48 199.15 56.41 -38.58
CA GLU A 48 198.50 55.74 -37.44
C GLU A 48 197.11 56.31 -37.17
N THR A 49 196.93 57.62 -37.28
CA THR A 49 195.63 58.28 -37.08
C THR A 49 194.66 58.00 -38.23
N VAL A 50 195.12 57.97 -39.48
CA VAL A 50 194.32 57.52 -40.63
C VAL A 50 193.92 56.06 -40.47
N MET A 51 194.84 55.17 -40.04
CA MET A 51 194.52 53.76 -39.79
C MET A 51 193.49 53.58 -38.66
N ARG A 52 193.59 54.39 -37.59
CA ARG A 52 192.61 54.41 -36.49
C ARG A 52 191.23 54.86 -36.98
N LEU A 53 191.16 55.97 -37.72
CA LEU A 53 189.92 56.49 -38.31
C LEU A 53 189.31 55.53 -39.33
N VAL A 54 190.13 54.83 -40.13
CA VAL A 54 189.66 53.78 -41.04
C VAL A 54 189.10 52.58 -40.26
N ALA A 55 189.73 52.16 -39.16
CA ALA A 55 189.22 51.11 -38.30
C ALA A 55 187.93 51.53 -37.57
N GLU A 56 187.80 52.78 -37.14
CA GLU A 56 186.60 53.36 -36.56
C GLU A 56 185.46 53.45 -37.59
N VAL A 57 185.70 53.96 -38.81
CA VAL A 57 184.70 53.96 -39.90
C VAL A 57 184.31 52.54 -40.30
N ALA A 58 185.25 51.59 -40.33
CA ALA A 58 184.95 50.18 -40.56
C ALA A 58 184.20 49.52 -39.40
N ARG A 59 184.32 50.03 -38.17
CA ARG A 59 183.51 49.62 -37.00
C ARG A 59 182.10 50.22 -37.09
N GLU A 60 181.96 51.51 -37.34
CA GLU A 60 180.64 52.14 -37.45
C GLU A 60 179.85 51.66 -38.68
N ARG A 61 180.50 51.32 -39.79
CA ARG A 61 179.83 50.65 -40.92
C ARG A 61 179.27 49.28 -40.55
N ARG A 62 179.97 48.50 -39.72
CA ARG A 62 179.48 47.22 -39.20
C ARG A 62 178.36 47.41 -38.16
N ASN A 63 178.50 48.40 -37.28
CA ASN A 63 177.45 48.77 -36.33
C ASN A 63 176.15 49.20 -37.06
N ALA A 64 176.28 50.02 -38.11
CA ALA A 64 175.16 50.51 -38.92
C ALA A 64 174.52 49.42 -39.80
N ALA A 65 175.31 48.47 -40.30
CA ALA A 65 174.77 47.29 -40.98
C ALA A 65 173.98 46.41 -40.01
N GLY A 66 174.57 46.05 -38.85
CA GLY A 66 173.88 45.25 -37.84
C GLY A 66 172.65 45.92 -37.23
N SER A 67 172.63 47.26 -37.12
CA SER A 67 171.44 47.98 -36.68
C SER A 67 170.36 48.09 -37.76
N ALA A 68 170.74 48.15 -39.05
CA ALA A 68 169.79 48.04 -40.16
C ALA A 68 169.16 46.64 -40.23
N GLU A 69 169.97 45.58 -40.14
CA GLU A 69 169.51 44.19 -40.06
C GLU A 69 168.54 43.98 -38.87
N ALA A 70 168.87 44.51 -37.70
CA ALA A 70 167.99 44.46 -36.53
C ALA A 70 166.68 45.26 -36.73
N LEU A 71 166.71 46.40 -37.42
CA LEU A 71 165.50 47.17 -37.75
C LEU A 71 164.61 46.44 -38.76
N ASP A 72 165.17 45.71 -39.73
CA ASP A 72 164.40 44.94 -40.70
C ASP A 72 163.79 43.66 -40.11
N LEU A 73 164.47 43.01 -39.15
CA LEU A 73 163.85 41.97 -38.31
C LEU A 73 162.68 42.52 -37.49
N LEU A 74 162.86 43.65 -36.81
CA LEU A 74 161.79 44.30 -36.02
C LEU A 74 160.60 44.78 -36.88
N ARG A 75 160.83 45.11 -38.16
CA ARG A 75 159.76 45.39 -39.14
C ARG A 75 158.97 44.13 -39.48
N LEU A 76 159.64 43.01 -39.75
CA LEU A 76 159.00 41.73 -40.03
C LEU A 76 158.17 41.23 -38.84
N ASP A 77 158.70 41.37 -37.62
CA ASP A 77 157.98 41.07 -36.38
C ASP A 77 156.76 41.98 -36.18
N LEU A 78 156.88 43.28 -36.50
CA LEU A 78 155.76 44.23 -36.45
C LEU A 78 154.67 43.88 -37.47
N ASP A 79 155.01 43.58 -38.72
CA ASP A 79 154.03 43.19 -39.74
C ASP A 79 153.34 41.86 -39.37
N SER A 80 154.07 40.90 -38.82
CA SER A 80 153.53 39.67 -38.24
C SER A 80 152.56 39.94 -37.08
N ALA A 81 152.92 40.84 -36.16
CA ALA A 81 152.07 41.28 -35.07
C ALA A 81 150.81 42.04 -35.55
N LEU A 82 150.90 42.80 -36.64
CA LEU A 82 149.76 43.50 -37.25
C LEU A 82 148.82 42.53 -37.99
N LEU A 83 149.33 41.48 -38.62
CA LEU A 83 148.52 40.43 -39.25
C LEU A 83 147.78 39.57 -38.21
N THR A 84 148.48 39.12 -37.18
CA THR A 84 147.87 38.37 -36.06
C THR A 84 146.85 39.20 -35.29
N LYS A 85 147.15 40.49 -35.03
CA LYS A 85 146.16 41.44 -34.49
C LYS A 85 144.89 41.48 -35.35
N ARG A 86 145.01 41.63 -36.68
CA ARG A 86 143.84 41.69 -37.59
C ARG A 86 143.02 40.40 -37.59
N SER A 87 143.66 39.22 -37.49
CA SER A 87 142.94 37.95 -37.32
C SER A 87 142.10 37.97 -36.05
N ILE A 88 142.72 38.33 -34.93
CA ILE A 88 142.06 38.41 -33.62
C ILE A 88 140.96 39.48 -33.61
N GLU A 89 141.11 40.60 -34.32
CA GLU A 89 140.04 41.61 -34.48
C GLU A 89 138.82 41.06 -35.26
N MET A 90 139.04 40.30 -36.34
CA MET A 90 137.96 39.64 -37.09
C MET A 90 137.31 38.49 -36.30
N GLU A 91 138.10 37.72 -35.55
CA GLU A 91 137.61 36.65 -34.67
C GLU A 91 136.74 37.24 -33.54
N ASN A 92 137.16 38.35 -32.92
CA ASN A 92 136.37 39.07 -31.91
C ASN A 92 135.06 39.64 -32.50
N GLN A 93 135.08 40.15 -33.73
CA GLN A 93 133.85 40.60 -34.41
C GLN A 93 132.88 39.43 -34.62
N SER A 94 133.36 38.28 -35.13
CA SER A 94 132.52 37.09 -35.30
C SER A 94 132.00 36.53 -33.96
N LEU A 95 132.78 36.60 -32.88
CA LEU A 95 132.34 36.23 -31.54
C LEU A 95 131.29 37.20 -30.97
N ALA A 96 131.39 38.50 -31.27
CA ALA A 96 130.39 39.50 -30.89
C ALA A 96 129.07 39.27 -31.63
N GLU A 97 129.09 39.09 -32.96
CA GLU A 97 127.90 38.77 -33.77
C GLU A 97 127.20 37.48 -33.26
N ARG A 98 127.97 36.45 -32.92
CA ARG A 98 127.46 35.21 -32.32
C ARG A 98 126.88 35.41 -30.93
N LEU A 99 127.46 36.29 -30.12
CA LEU A 99 126.93 36.65 -28.80
C LEU A 99 125.60 37.40 -28.93
N GLU A 100 125.51 38.40 -29.81
CA GLU A 100 124.27 39.12 -30.10
C GLU A 100 123.17 38.23 -30.68
N ALA A 101 123.53 37.26 -31.53
CA ALA A 101 122.60 36.24 -32.03
C ALA A 101 122.09 35.35 -30.88
N SER A 102 122.98 34.91 -29.99
CA SER A 102 122.62 34.13 -28.80
C SER A 102 121.73 34.91 -27.83
N GLN A 103 122.02 36.20 -27.61
CA GLN A 103 121.20 37.09 -26.78
C GLN A 103 119.77 37.21 -27.34
N ARG A 104 119.63 37.47 -28.65
CA ARG A 104 118.31 37.53 -29.32
C ARG A 104 117.53 36.22 -29.20
N MET A 105 118.19 35.07 -29.30
CA MET A 105 117.56 33.75 -29.06
C MET A 105 117.10 33.58 -27.61
N VAL A 106 117.90 34.02 -26.64
CA VAL A 106 117.55 33.98 -25.20
C VAL A 106 116.39 34.93 -24.88
N GLU A 107 116.32 36.10 -25.53
CA GLU A 107 115.20 37.03 -25.39
C GLU A 107 113.91 36.49 -25.98
N ALA A 108 113.97 35.87 -27.17
CA ALA A 108 112.82 35.18 -27.76
C ALA A 108 112.32 34.03 -26.85
N ALA A 109 113.22 33.20 -26.33
CA ALA A 109 112.88 32.12 -25.40
C ALA A 109 112.25 32.63 -24.07
N LYS A 110 112.70 33.78 -23.55
CA LYS A 110 112.06 34.45 -22.40
C LYS A 110 110.65 34.95 -22.71
N GLN A 111 110.43 35.49 -23.91
CA GLN A 111 109.10 35.92 -24.36
C GLN A 111 108.16 34.73 -24.53
N GLU A 112 108.64 33.61 -25.07
CA GLU A 112 107.90 32.36 -25.19
C GLU A 112 107.55 31.75 -23.82
N ALA A 113 108.52 31.68 -22.89
CA ALA A 113 108.26 31.28 -21.51
C ALA A 113 107.19 32.16 -20.86
N GLY A 114 107.29 33.48 -20.98
CA GLY A 114 106.29 34.43 -20.50
C GLY A 114 104.94 34.37 -21.24
N CYS A 115 104.84 33.71 -22.40
CA CYS A 115 103.57 33.34 -23.03
C CYS A 115 102.97 32.07 -22.39
N LEU A 116 103.80 31.05 -22.17
CA LEU A 116 103.39 29.77 -21.57
C LEU A 116 102.98 29.95 -20.10
N GLU A 117 103.69 30.75 -19.31
CA GLU A 117 103.34 31.10 -17.93
C GLU A 117 101.93 31.72 -17.82
N ARG A 118 101.59 32.62 -18.75
CA ARG A 118 100.23 33.22 -18.81
C ARG A 118 99.17 32.20 -19.20
N GLN A 119 99.47 31.26 -20.10
CA GLN A 119 98.55 30.17 -20.44
C GLN A 119 98.34 29.21 -19.26
N ILE A 120 99.39 28.91 -18.50
CA ILE A 120 99.31 28.11 -17.27
C ILE A 120 98.39 28.80 -16.25
N GLN A 121 98.63 30.09 -15.96
CA GLN A 121 97.79 30.88 -15.04
C GLN A 121 96.32 30.95 -15.49
N GLU A 122 96.05 31.07 -16.80
CA GLU A 122 94.70 31.07 -17.34
C GLU A 122 94.01 29.69 -17.17
N LEU A 123 94.75 28.59 -17.39
CA LEU A 123 94.26 27.23 -17.20
C LEU A 123 94.05 26.88 -15.72
N GLU A 124 94.92 27.36 -14.83
CA GLU A 124 94.76 27.25 -13.37
C GLU A 124 93.51 28.00 -12.89
N GLY A 125 93.28 29.23 -13.38
CA GLY A 125 92.05 29.98 -13.09
C GLY A 125 90.78 29.28 -13.62
N LYS A 126 90.83 28.69 -14.82
CA LYS A 126 89.76 27.85 -15.37
C LYS A 126 89.53 26.59 -14.54
N LEU A 127 90.59 25.95 -14.04
CA LEU A 127 90.51 24.77 -13.19
C LEU A 127 89.90 25.11 -11.82
N GLN A 128 90.38 26.16 -11.15
CA GLN A 128 89.86 26.60 -9.85
C GLN A 128 88.38 27.02 -9.94
N THR A 129 88.00 27.77 -10.98
CA THR A 129 86.59 28.15 -11.19
C THR A 129 85.69 26.97 -11.56
N SER A 130 86.22 25.93 -12.23
CA SER A 130 85.53 24.66 -12.47
C SER A 130 85.37 23.85 -11.18
N GLN A 131 86.44 23.70 -10.38
CA GLN A 131 86.42 23.04 -9.07
C GLN A 131 85.43 23.71 -8.11
N GLY A 132 85.41 25.05 -8.04
CA GLY A 132 84.46 25.81 -7.24
C GLY A 132 83.00 25.56 -7.66
N LYS A 133 82.72 25.49 -8.97
CA LYS A 133 81.39 25.12 -9.49
C LYS A 133 81.01 23.68 -9.12
N ASN A 134 81.93 22.73 -9.26
CA ASN A 134 81.71 21.32 -8.93
C ASN A 134 81.50 21.09 -7.41
N GLN A 135 82.22 21.83 -6.57
CA GLN A 135 82.01 21.78 -5.12
C GLN A 135 80.67 22.42 -4.73
N ALA A 136 80.25 23.49 -5.40
CA ALA A 136 78.95 24.11 -5.20
C ALA A 136 77.78 23.22 -5.67
N THR A 137 77.91 22.50 -6.80
CA THR A 137 76.88 21.53 -7.24
C THR A 137 76.86 20.29 -6.34
N LYS A 138 78.01 19.79 -5.89
CA LYS A 138 78.09 18.72 -4.88
C LYS A 138 77.42 19.13 -3.57
N GLY A 139 77.65 20.36 -3.09
CA GLY A 139 76.97 20.90 -1.92
C GLY A 139 75.45 20.99 -2.07
N LYS A 140 74.95 21.38 -3.26
CA LYS A 140 73.50 21.36 -3.56
C LYS A 140 72.93 19.94 -3.58
N LEU A 141 73.62 18.98 -4.18
CA LEU A 141 73.20 17.58 -4.17
C LEU A 141 73.15 17.03 -2.73
N GLN A 142 74.16 17.33 -1.92
CA GLN A 142 74.21 16.96 -0.51
C GLN A 142 73.05 17.58 0.30
N ALA A 143 72.71 18.85 0.05
CA ALA A 143 71.55 19.49 0.67
C ALA A 143 70.23 18.79 0.28
N LEU A 144 70.02 18.52 -1.02
CA LEU A 144 68.82 17.81 -1.51
C LEU A 144 68.69 16.40 -0.94
N LEU A 145 69.79 15.64 -0.85
CA LEU A 145 69.80 14.33 -0.19
C LEU A 145 69.41 14.47 1.29
N GLY A 146 69.93 15.47 2.00
CA GLY A 146 69.55 15.78 3.38
C GLY A 146 68.07 16.11 3.55
N GLU A 147 67.50 16.95 2.68
CA GLU A 147 66.07 17.29 2.65
C GLU A 147 65.19 16.05 2.42
N VAL A 148 65.54 15.21 1.43
CA VAL A 148 64.82 13.97 1.13
C VAL A 148 64.94 12.97 2.28
N GLY A 149 66.11 12.80 2.90
CA GLY A 149 66.29 11.92 4.06
C GLY A 149 65.58 12.40 5.32
N ALA A 150 65.39 13.71 5.50
CA ALA A 150 64.55 14.27 6.55
C ALA A 150 63.07 13.93 6.32
N LEU A 151 62.57 14.11 5.09
CA LEU A 151 61.20 13.71 4.71
C LEU A 151 60.96 12.21 4.86
N LEU A 152 61.94 11.39 4.48
CA LEU A 152 61.90 9.92 4.63
C LEU A 152 62.18 9.44 6.07
N GLN A 153 62.49 10.34 7.01
CA GLN A 153 62.80 10.03 8.41
C GLN A 153 63.91 8.96 8.52
N LEU A 154 65.02 9.17 7.81
CA LEU A 154 66.20 8.30 7.84
C LEU A 154 67.04 8.48 9.12
N GLY A 155 66.96 9.65 9.77
CA GLY A 155 67.67 9.93 11.04
C GLY A 155 69.20 10.13 10.90
N LEU A 156 69.73 9.98 9.68
CA LEU A 156 71.13 10.21 9.35
C LEU A 156 71.37 11.68 9.01
N SER A 157 72.52 12.23 9.42
CA SER A 157 72.87 13.63 9.19
C SER A 157 73.24 13.95 7.74
N MET A 158 73.71 12.95 6.98
CA MET A 158 73.98 13.01 5.55
C MET A 158 73.64 11.65 4.93
N PRO A 159 72.42 11.45 4.40
CA PRO A 159 72.02 10.18 3.79
C PRO A 159 72.67 9.97 2.41
N THR A 160 72.87 8.71 2.03
CA THR A 160 73.27 8.32 0.66
C THR A 160 72.06 8.18 -0.26
N GLU A 161 72.30 8.15 -1.58
CA GLU A 161 71.25 7.92 -2.58
C GLU A 161 70.68 6.49 -2.44
N GLU A 162 71.55 5.52 -2.15
CA GLU A 162 71.21 4.13 -1.91
C GLU A 162 70.32 3.95 -0.66
N GLU A 163 70.61 4.64 0.45
CA GLU A 163 69.76 4.63 1.66
C GLU A 163 68.37 5.23 1.40
N ILE A 164 68.31 6.30 0.59
CA ILE A 164 67.05 6.95 0.18
C ILE A 164 66.22 6.01 -0.70
N LEU A 165 66.84 5.37 -1.69
CA LEU A 165 66.17 4.41 -2.58
C LEU A 165 65.72 3.16 -1.83
N GLN A 166 66.54 2.64 -0.90
CA GLN A 166 66.15 1.51 -0.04
C GLN A 166 64.94 1.87 0.84
N ARG A 167 64.98 3.03 1.51
CA ARG A 167 63.87 3.48 2.38
C ARG A 167 62.59 3.76 1.60
N LEU A 168 62.69 4.25 0.36
CA LEU A 168 61.56 4.36 -0.56
C LEU A 168 60.98 2.98 -0.92
N GLY A 169 61.82 1.98 -1.23
CA GLY A 169 61.38 0.61 -1.47
C GLY A 169 60.68 -0.04 -0.27
N ASP A 170 61.20 0.16 0.95
CA ASP A 170 60.56 -0.28 2.19
C ASP A 170 59.19 0.38 2.41
N LEU A 171 59.06 1.68 2.07
CA LEU A 171 57.78 2.40 2.15
C LEU A 171 56.78 1.92 1.09
N CYS A 172 57.22 1.68 -0.15
CA CYS A 172 56.37 1.15 -1.22
C CYS A 172 55.86 -0.25 -0.89
N THR A 173 56.73 -1.19 -0.49
CA THR A 173 56.30 -2.55 -0.10
C THR A 173 55.41 -2.54 1.15
N ARG A 174 55.60 -1.59 2.08
CA ARG A 174 54.67 -1.36 3.20
C ARG A 174 53.32 -0.80 2.73
N GLN A 175 53.30 0.09 1.75
CA GLN A 175 52.08 0.64 1.16
C GLN A 175 51.28 -0.45 0.43
N GLU A 176 51.94 -1.30 -0.35
CA GLU A 176 51.31 -2.45 -1.02
C GLU A 176 50.69 -3.44 -0.02
N ARG A 177 51.42 -3.78 1.05
CA ARG A 177 50.89 -4.62 2.15
C ARG A 177 49.69 -3.97 2.84
N MET A 178 49.74 -2.65 3.08
CA MET A 178 48.61 -1.92 3.66
C MET A 178 47.39 -1.94 2.72
N LYS A 179 47.60 -1.76 1.40
CA LYS A 179 46.55 -1.82 0.38
C LYS A 179 45.87 -3.18 0.34
N ALA A 180 46.64 -4.27 0.31
CA ALA A 180 46.10 -5.63 0.37
C ALA A 180 45.31 -5.92 1.67
N ILE A 181 45.74 -5.36 2.81
CA ILE A 181 45.00 -5.45 4.08
C ILE A 181 43.69 -4.65 4.02
N MET A 182 43.68 -3.45 3.42
CA MET A 182 42.47 -2.67 3.23
C MET A 182 41.47 -3.39 2.31
N GLU A 183 41.92 -3.93 1.17
CA GLU A 183 41.08 -4.69 0.24
C GLU A 183 40.45 -5.93 0.89
N GLU A 184 41.18 -6.67 1.74
CA GLU A 184 40.63 -7.78 2.51
C GLU A 184 39.65 -7.31 3.61
N MET A 185 39.90 -6.18 4.27
CA MET A 185 38.97 -5.63 5.26
C MET A 185 37.69 -5.07 4.61
N GLU A 186 37.79 -4.44 3.45
CA GLU A 186 36.65 -4.02 2.62
C GLU A 186 35.82 -5.23 2.19
N ARG A 187 36.47 -6.30 1.67
CA ARG A 187 35.81 -7.56 1.34
C ARG A 187 35.06 -8.17 2.54
N ARG A 188 35.66 -8.13 3.73
CA ARG A 188 35.03 -8.61 4.99
C ARG A 188 33.87 -7.72 5.44
N LEU A 189 33.98 -6.40 5.28
CA LEU A 189 32.89 -5.46 5.59
C LEU A 189 31.69 -5.67 4.66
N SER A 190 31.91 -5.84 3.36
CA SER A 190 30.86 -6.19 2.40
C SER A 190 30.16 -7.49 2.77
N GLN A 191 30.93 -8.55 3.06
CA GLN A 191 30.38 -9.85 3.48
C GLN A 191 29.53 -9.75 4.76
N VAL A 192 29.98 -8.99 5.77
CA VAL A 192 29.20 -8.77 7.00
C VAL A 192 27.95 -7.92 6.73
N SER A 193 28.01 -6.95 5.83
CA SER A 193 26.85 -6.13 5.41
C SER A 193 25.78 -6.98 4.70
N GLU A 194 26.19 -7.87 3.81
CA GLU A 194 25.31 -8.84 3.15
C GLU A 194 24.66 -9.80 4.17
N ASP A 195 25.44 -10.35 5.09
CA ASP A 195 24.92 -11.25 6.13
C ASP A 195 23.94 -10.56 7.09
N VAL A 196 24.21 -9.31 7.50
CA VAL A 196 23.28 -8.50 8.31
C VAL A 196 22.01 -8.20 7.52
N SER A 197 22.10 -7.81 6.25
CA SER A 197 20.94 -7.54 5.40
C SER A 197 20.04 -8.77 5.28
N ARG A 198 20.64 -9.93 4.96
CA ARG A 198 19.96 -11.23 4.91
C ARG A 198 19.29 -11.61 6.25
N GLN A 199 19.94 -11.33 7.39
CA GLN A 199 19.31 -11.54 8.70
C GLN A 199 18.15 -10.59 8.97
N THR A 200 18.24 -9.30 8.58
CA THR A 200 17.11 -8.37 8.75
C THR A 200 15.88 -8.78 7.92
N GLU A 201 16.07 -9.27 6.69
CA GLU A 201 14.99 -9.84 5.88
C GLU A 201 14.35 -11.08 6.54
N LEU A 202 15.18 -12.02 7.01
CA LEU A 202 14.70 -13.23 7.70
C LEU A 202 13.96 -12.91 9.00
N HIS A 203 14.47 -11.98 9.81
CA HIS A 203 13.80 -11.50 11.02
C HIS A 203 12.49 -10.77 10.70
N HIS A 204 12.45 -9.93 9.66
CA HIS A 204 11.23 -9.23 9.26
C HIS A 204 10.15 -10.22 8.78
N GLY A 205 10.51 -11.18 7.93
CA GLY A 205 9.60 -12.25 7.52
C GLY A 205 9.15 -13.17 8.66
N ALA A 206 10.00 -13.40 9.67
CA ALA A 206 9.60 -14.13 10.88
C ALA A 206 8.61 -13.33 11.74
N LEU A 207 8.83 -12.02 11.91
CA LEU A 207 7.94 -11.13 12.64
C LEU A 207 6.57 -11.03 11.96
N GLN A 208 6.50 -10.88 10.63
CA GLN A 208 5.23 -10.90 9.89
C GLN A 208 4.43 -12.20 10.13
N ARG A 209 5.11 -13.35 10.12
CA ARG A 209 4.46 -14.65 10.41
C ARG A 209 3.98 -14.76 11.87
N ALA A 210 4.74 -14.22 12.82
CA ALA A 210 4.33 -14.17 14.22
C ALA A 210 3.08 -13.30 14.40
N GLN A 211 3.07 -12.10 13.82
CA GLN A 211 1.92 -11.18 13.86
C GLN A 211 0.64 -11.79 13.23
N LEU A 212 0.78 -12.51 12.10
CA LEU A 212 -0.34 -13.21 11.48
C LEU A 212 -0.86 -14.37 12.37
N ALA A 213 0.04 -15.09 13.05
CA ALA A 213 -0.36 -16.14 13.99
C ALA A 213 -1.02 -15.56 15.25
N GLU A 214 -0.53 -14.42 15.77
CA GLU A 214 -1.15 -13.68 16.87
C GLU A 214 -2.58 -13.23 16.51
N GLN A 215 -2.77 -12.68 15.31
CA GLN A 215 -4.10 -12.30 14.78
C GLN A 215 -5.05 -13.51 14.71
N GLN A 216 -4.58 -14.64 14.18
CA GLN A 216 -5.36 -15.89 14.12
C GLN A 216 -5.73 -16.41 15.51
N VAL A 217 -4.83 -16.29 16.50
CA VAL A 217 -5.12 -16.64 17.89
C VAL A 217 -6.17 -15.69 18.48
N THR A 218 -6.08 -14.37 18.25
CA THR A 218 -7.09 -13.43 18.75
C THR A 218 -8.48 -13.66 18.14
N ASP A 219 -8.57 -13.94 16.84
CA ASP A 219 -9.84 -14.22 16.18
C ASP A 219 -10.47 -15.52 16.70
N LEU A 220 -9.66 -16.56 16.89
CA LEU A 220 -10.12 -17.82 17.50
C LEU A 220 -10.56 -17.62 18.96
N SER A 221 -9.84 -16.83 19.76
CA SER A 221 -10.22 -16.50 21.14
C SER A 221 -11.54 -15.71 21.20
N ASN A 222 -11.70 -14.68 20.36
CA ASN A 222 -12.95 -13.90 20.27
C ASN A 222 -14.13 -14.78 19.88
N ARG A 223 -13.93 -15.70 18.92
CA ARG A 223 -14.96 -16.64 18.46
C ARG A 223 -15.30 -17.71 19.51
N LEU A 224 -14.32 -18.20 20.26
CA LEU A 224 -14.55 -19.10 21.39
C LEU A 224 -15.36 -18.40 22.48
N GLN A 225 -14.98 -17.17 22.87
CA GLN A 225 -15.72 -16.38 23.86
C GLN A 225 -17.17 -16.11 23.42
N GLY A 226 -17.42 -15.89 22.13
CA GLY A 226 -18.77 -15.78 21.57
C GLY A 226 -19.58 -17.07 21.74
N LEU A 227 -19.01 -18.22 21.38
CA LEU A 227 -19.64 -19.53 21.53
C LEU A 227 -19.86 -19.94 22.99
N GLU A 228 -18.94 -19.57 23.89
CA GLU A 228 -19.10 -19.73 25.34
C GLU A 228 -20.27 -18.88 25.87
N ALA A 229 -20.40 -17.63 25.42
CA ALA A 229 -21.53 -16.79 25.78
C ALA A 229 -22.86 -17.34 25.25
N GLU A 230 -22.90 -17.79 23.98
CA GLU A 230 -24.07 -18.46 23.40
C GLU A 230 -24.47 -19.69 24.23
N LEU A 231 -23.52 -20.58 24.53
CA LEU A 231 -23.75 -21.77 25.35
C LEU A 231 -24.30 -21.43 26.74
N MET A 232 -23.68 -20.47 27.43
CA MET A 232 -24.15 -20.00 28.74
C MET A 232 -25.56 -19.42 28.69
N THR A 233 -25.93 -18.69 27.63
CA THR A 233 -27.33 -18.24 27.48
C THR A 233 -28.27 -19.40 27.18
N ALA A 234 -27.86 -20.40 26.39
CA ALA A 234 -28.67 -21.58 26.08
C ALA A 234 -28.92 -22.46 27.32
N ASP A 235 -27.91 -22.62 28.19
CA ASP A 235 -28.05 -23.28 29.49
C ASP A 235 -29.07 -22.55 30.38
N VAL A 236 -28.96 -21.22 30.51
CA VAL A 236 -29.93 -20.40 31.28
C VAL A 236 -31.35 -20.52 30.73
N HIS A 237 -31.53 -20.54 29.41
CA HIS A 237 -32.86 -20.75 28.80
C HIS A 237 -33.39 -22.15 29.04
N ARG A 238 -32.56 -23.20 28.94
CA ARG A 238 -32.96 -24.58 29.24
C ARG A 238 -33.39 -24.73 30.69
N ASP A 239 -32.63 -24.14 31.61
CA ASP A 239 -32.87 -24.28 33.04
C ASP A 239 -34.12 -23.47 33.47
N GLY A 240 -34.36 -22.30 32.86
CA GLY A 240 -35.63 -21.58 32.98
C GLY A 240 -36.84 -22.35 32.43
N LEU A 241 -36.69 -23.05 31.29
CA LEU A 241 -37.73 -23.95 30.77
C LEU A 241 -37.93 -25.17 31.68
N SER A 242 -36.87 -25.71 32.28
CA SER A 242 -36.94 -26.81 33.25
C SER A 242 -37.71 -26.40 34.50
N HIS A 243 -37.41 -25.21 35.06
CA HIS A 243 -38.13 -24.64 36.19
C HIS A 243 -39.61 -24.40 35.89
N ASN A 244 -39.95 -23.80 34.75
CA ASN A 244 -41.36 -23.62 34.33
C ASN A 244 -42.11 -24.96 34.20
N ARG A 245 -41.45 -26.03 33.74
CA ARG A 245 -42.04 -27.37 33.67
C ARG A 245 -42.23 -28.01 35.05
N LEU A 246 -41.34 -27.74 36.01
CA LEU A 246 -41.49 -28.17 37.40
C LEU A 246 -42.67 -27.48 38.07
N LEU A 247 -42.80 -26.15 37.94
CA LEU A 247 -43.95 -25.36 38.44
C LEU A 247 -45.29 -25.87 37.88
N PHE A 248 -45.34 -26.27 36.61
CA PHE A 248 -46.52 -26.88 36.01
C PHE A 248 -46.88 -28.25 36.64
N LEU A 249 -45.88 -29.10 36.91
CA LEU A 249 -46.09 -30.37 37.63
C LEU A 249 -46.41 -30.18 39.13
N GLU A 250 -46.14 -29.01 39.70
CA GLU A 250 -46.60 -28.62 41.04
C GLU A 250 -48.09 -28.28 41.04
N GLN A 251 -48.51 -27.35 40.18
CA GLN A 251 -49.94 -27.01 40.02
C GLN A 251 -50.80 -28.23 39.64
N LEU A 252 -50.24 -29.16 38.85
CA LEU A 252 -50.97 -30.33 38.39
C LEU A 252 -50.93 -31.51 39.38
N SER A 253 -49.93 -31.61 40.26
CA SER A 253 -50.05 -32.50 41.43
C SER A 253 -51.10 -31.98 42.42
N GLU A 254 -51.26 -30.66 42.54
CA GLU A 254 -52.22 -30.03 43.46
C GLU A 254 -53.66 -30.28 43.01
N GLY A 255 -53.94 -30.05 41.73
CA GLY A 255 -55.23 -30.41 41.12
C GLY A 255 -55.59 -31.89 41.25
N MET A 256 -54.59 -32.79 41.26
CA MET A 256 -54.78 -34.24 41.44
C MET A 256 -54.71 -34.73 42.90
N LYS A 257 -54.36 -33.84 43.84
CA LYS A 257 -54.16 -34.07 45.27
C LYS A 257 -53.14 -35.18 45.56
N VAL A 258 -51.91 -34.97 45.11
CA VAL A 258 -50.79 -35.93 45.28
C VAL A 258 -49.51 -35.29 45.84
N ASP A 259 -49.59 -34.05 46.31
CA ASP A 259 -48.47 -33.14 46.59
C ASP A 259 -47.52 -33.67 47.65
N SER A 260 -48.08 -34.22 48.73
CA SER A 260 -47.33 -34.84 49.84
C SER A 260 -46.54 -36.10 49.46
N ILE A 261 -46.69 -36.57 48.21
CA ILE A 261 -45.88 -37.64 47.61
C ILE A 261 -45.03 -37.08 46.46
N ALA A 262 -45.45 -35.95 45.86
CA ALA A 262 -44.83 -35.33 44.69
C ALA A 262 -43.69 -34.34 45.01
N THR A 263 -43.62 -33.78 46.22
CA THR A 263 -42.55 -32.85 46.64
C THR A 263 -41.15 -33.46 46.53
N ASP A 264 -41.02 -34.73 46.89
CA ASP A 264 -39.73 -35.40 47.06
C ASP A 264 -39.30 -36.14 45.77
N LEU A 265 -40.08 -36.01 44.69
CA LEU A 265 -39.90 -36.71 43.44
C LEU A 265 -39.40 -35.78 42.32
N GLY A 266 -38.22 -36.09 41.78
CA GLY A 266 -37.69 -35.42 40.59
C GLY A 266 -38.63 -35.54 39.38
N TYR A 267 -38.58 -34.52 38.51
CA TYR A 267 -39.47 -34.29 37.35
C TYR A 267 -40.11 -35.53 36.70
N ASN A 268 -39.29 -36.50 36.25
CA ASN A 268 -39.78 -37.70 35.57
C ASN A 268 -40.67 -38.58 36.47
N MET A 269 -40.33 -38.74 37.75
CA MET A 269 -41.11 -39.54 38.69
C MET A 269 -42.41 -38.83 39.10
N ARG A 270 -42.36 -37.50 39.25
CA ARG A 270 -43.54 -36.66 39.48
C ARG A 270 -44.56 -36.78 38.34
N LEU A 271 -44.08 -36.76 37.09
CA LEU A 271 -44.92 -36.98 35.90
C LEU A 271 -45.55 -38.39 35.88
N GLN A 272 -44.79 -39.45 36.20
CA GLN A 272 -45.33 -40.82 36.23
C GLN A 272 -46.36 -41.02 37.36
N LEU A 273 -46.15 -40.41 38.52
CA LEU A 273 -47.11 -40.39 39.62
C LEU A 273 -48.43 -39.71 39.21
N ILE A 274 -48.33 -38.55 38.56
CA ILE A 274 -49.46 -37.79 37.99
C ILE A 274 -50.24 -38.64 36.96
N LEU A 275 -49.57 -39.28 36.01
CA LEU A 275 -50.22 -40.14 35.01
C LEU A 275 -50.94 -41.33 35.66
N SER A 276 -50.27 -41.99 36.61
CA SER A 276 -50.84 -43.09 37.40
C SER A 276 -52.09 -42.65 38.19
N ARG A 277 -52.09 -41.42 38.71
CA ARG A 277 -53.24 -40.83 39.41
C ARG A 277 -54.39 -40.48 38.46
N ALA A 278 -54.11 -39.92 37.28
CA ALA A 278 -55.10 -39.63 36.27
C ALA A 278 -55.86 -40.90 35.84
N GLU A 279 -55.12 -41.99 35.59
CA GLU A 279 -55.71 -43.29 35.29
C GLU A 279 -56.62 -43.83 36.40
N GLN A 280 -56.24 -43.66 37.68
CA GLN A 280 -57.07 -44.08 38.81
C GLN A 280 -58.38 -43.28 38.87
N LEU A 281 -58.32 -41.97 38.68
CA LEU A 281 -59.50 -41.09 38.69
C LEU A 281 -60.47 -41.46 37.57
N VAL A 282 -59.97 -41.65 36.34
CA VAL A 282 -60.79 -42.09 35.18
C VAL A 282 -61.45 -43.45 35.43
N LYS A 283 -60.75 -44.40 36.08
CA LYS A 283 -61.31 -45.71 36.44
C LYS A 283 -62.44 -45.57 37.48
N LEU A 284 -62.30 -44.68 38.46
CA LEU A 284 -63.32 -44.38 39.48
C LEU A 284 -64.55 -43.68 38.89
N GLU A 285 -64.35 -42.66 38.05
CA GLU A 285 -65.44 -41.99 37.32
C GLU A 285 -66.18 -42.98 36.40
N GLY A 286 -65.46 -43.86 35.71
CA GLY A 286 -66.04 -44.93 34.90
C GLY A 286 -66.96 -45.85 35.70
N THR A 287 -66.57 -46.24 36.92
CA THR A 287 -67.45 -47.03 37.82
C THR A 287 -68.68 -46.24 38.27
N ALA A 288 -68.53 -44.97 38.68
CA ALA A 288 -69.66 -44.14 39.12
C ALA A 288 -70.65 -43.84 37.98
N LEU A 289 -70.17 -43.67 36.74
CA LEU A 289 -71.01 -43.51 35.55
C LEU A 289 -71.77 -44.80 35.21
N LEU A 290 -71.15 -45.98 35.37
CA LEU A 290 -71.84 -47.26 35.21
C LEU A 290 -72.95 -47.44 36.26
N GLU A 291 -72.67 -47.15 37.54
CA GLU A 291 -73.66 -47.18 38.61
C GLU A 291 -74.84 -46.24 38.32
N SER A 292 -74.56 -44.97 38.00
CA SER A 292 -75.57 -43.98 37.59
C SER A 292 -76.40 -44.45 36.39
N LYS A 293 -75.77 -45.04 35.37
CA LYS A 293 -76.46 -45.63 34.21
C LYS A 293 -77.38 -46.78 34.62
N THR A 294 -76.99 -47.66 35.55
CA THR A 294 -77.88 -48.72 36.04
C THR A 294 -79.04 -48.18 36.87
N LEU A 295 -78.81 -47.15 37.70
CA LEU A 295 -79.85 -46.46 38.46
C LEU A 295 -80.90 -45.84 37.53
N ALA A 296 -80.46 -45.17 36.45
CA ALA A 296 -81.35 -44.61 35.43
C ALA A 296 -82.23 -45.69 34.76
N HIS A 297 -81.64 -46.84 34.37
CA HIS A 297 -82.40 -47.97 33.80
C HIS A 297 -83.40 -48.57 34.81
N ASN A 298 -83.08 -48.57 36.11
CA ASN A 298 -83.97 -49.03 37.17
C ASN A 298 -85.16 -48.06 37.38
N LEU A 299 -84.92 -46.75 37.31
CA LEU A 299 -85.98 -45.73 37.35
C LEU A 299 -86.88 -45.79 36.10
N GLN A 300 -86.29 -45.94 34.91
CA GLN A 300 -87.02 -46.08 33.65
C GLN A 300 -87.95 -47.29 33.65
N ARG A 301 -87.51 -48.44 34.19
CA ARG A 301 -88.36 -49.63 34.37
C ARG A 301 -89.53 -49.37 35.33
N LYS A 302 -89.30 -48.70 36.47
CA LYS A 302 -90.37 -48.32 37.41
C LYS A 302 -91.40 -47.39 36.75
N LEU A 303 -90.95 -46.44 35.92
CA LEU A 303 -91.83 -45.51 35.19
C LEU A 303 -92.75 -46.23 34.18
N LYS A 304 -92.22 -47.22 33.44
CA LYS A 304 -93.02 -48.00 32.48
C LYS A 304 -94.19 -48.73 33.16
N VAL A 305 -93.93 -49.39 34.29
CA VAL A 305 -94.95 -50.11 35.07
C VAL A 305 -95.99 -49.17 35.69
N GLN A 306 -95.59 -47.95 36.10
CA GLN A 306 -96.55 -46.92 36.55
C GLN A 306 -97.50 -46.48 35.42
N LYS A 307 -96.98 -46.29 34.20
CA LYS A 307 -97.76 -45.85 33.03
C LYS A 307 -98.82 -46.87 32.61
N GLU A 308 -98.42 -48.13 32.44
CA GLU A 308 -99.32 -49.24 32.07
C GLU A 308 -100.47 -49.42 33.07
N ARG A 309 -100.18 -49.23 34.37
CA ARG A 309 -101.17 -49.29 35.47
C ARG A 309 -102.15 -48.11 35.47
N LEU A 310 -101.82 -47.00 34.82
CA LEU A 310 -102.67 -45.81 34.71
C LEU A 310 -103.61 -45.92 33.50
N GLU A 311 -103.07 -46.29 32.34
CA GLU A 311 -103.83 -46.55 31.09
C GLU A 311 -104.96 -47.58 31.31
N SER A 312 -104.67 -48.65 32.06
CA SER A 312 -105.66 -49.67 32.44
C SER A 312 -106.88 -49.09 33.21
N LYS A 313 -106.66 -48.10 34.10
CA LYS A 313 -107.75 -47.42 34.84
C LYS A 313 -108.55 -46.48 33.95
N GLU A 314 -107.88 -45.84 32.99
CA GLU A 314 -108.48 -44.84 32.11
C GLU A 314 -109.50 -45.48 31.15
N LEU A 315 -109.15 -46.63 30.56
CA LEU A 315 -110.04 -47.47 29.75
C LEU A 315 -111.30 -47.91 30.53
N HIS A 316 -111.16 -48.27 31.81
CA HIS A 316 -112.29 -48.65 32.66
C HIS A 316 -113.30 -47.49 32.83
N MET A 317 -112.80 -46.27 33.03
CA MET A 317 -113.63 -45.07 33.17
C MET A 317 -114.33 -44.67 31.87
N GLU A 318 -113.72 -44.90 30.71
CA GLU A 318 -114.32 -44.58 29.42
C GLU A 318 -115.50 -45.51 29.07
N LEU A 319 -115.41 -46.79 29.43
CA LEU A 319 -116.45 -47.80 29.18
C LEU A 319 -117.72 -47.49 29.99
N LEU A 320 -117.58 -47.04 31.24
CA LEU A 320 -118.68 -46.54 32.07
C LEU A 320 -119.39 -45.31 31.47
N ARG A 321 -118.63 -44.37 30.87
CA ARG A 321 -119.18 -43.18 30.21
C ARG A 321 -120.00 -43.54 28.97
N ARG A 322 -119.54 -44.51 28.15
CA ARG A 322 -120.31 -44.98 26.97
C ARG A 322 -121.67 -45.54 27.35
N LYS A 323 -121.76 -46.35 28.42
CA LYS A 323 -123.02 -47.01 28.83
C LYS A 323 -124.16 -46.02 29.11
N LYS A 324 -123.89 -44.97 29.90
CA LYS A 324 -124.86 -43.89 30.21
C LYS A 324 -125.35 -43.10 28.98
N LYS A 325 -124.58 -43.06 27.88
CA LYS A 325 -124.96 -42.31 26.67
C LYS A 325 -126.02 -43.06 25.84
N VAL A 326 -125.97 -44.39 25.82
CA VAL A 326 -126.97 -45.23 25.12
C VAL A 326 -128.35 -45.11 25.77
N GLU A 327 -128.41 -45.16 27.10
CA GLU A 327 -129.65 -45.06 27.88
C GLU A 327 -130.40 -43.72 27.71
N ARG A 328 -129.71 -42.64 27.29
CA ARG A 328 -130.33 -41.35 26.98
C ARG A 328 -131.00 -41.37 25.60
N LEU A 329 -130.27 -41.78 24.57
CA LEU A 329 -130.74 -41.76 23.17
C LEU A 329 -131.97 -42.66 22.94
N GLN A 330 -132.11 -43.76 23.70
CA GLN A 330 -133.29 -44.63 23.61
C GLN A 330 -134.60 -43.95 24.06
N ARG A 331 -134.55 -42.95 24.95
CA ARG A 331 -135.75 -42.19 25.36
C ARG A 331 -136.15 -41.14 24.34
N GLU A 332 -135.18 -40.46 23.75
CA GLU A 332 -135.40 -39.41 22.73
C GLU A 332 -136.00 -40.01 21.42
N LEU A 333 -135.64 -41.24 21.07
CA LEU A 333 -136.25 -41.99 19.95
C LEU A 333 -137.69 -42.45 20.23
N GLY A 334 -138.12 -42.47 21.51
CA GLY A 334 -139.48 -42.84 21.91
C GLY A 334 -140.49 -41.73 21.67
N SER A 335 -140.21 -40.52 22.17
CA SER A 335 -141.11 -39.37 22.06
C SER A 335 -141.37 -38.94 20.61
N SER A 336 -140.33 -38.95 19.77
CA SER A 336 -140.42 -38.55 18.35
C SER A 336 -141.33 -39.46 17.50
N LYS A 337 -141.73 -40.64 17.98
CA LYS A 337 -142.67 -41.52 17.26
C LYS A 337 -144.14 -41.13 17.42
N VAL A 338 -144.50 -40.51 18.55
CA VAL A 338 -145.90 -40.21 18.89
C VAL A 338 -146.43 -39.01 18.09
N SER A 339 -145.61 -37.97 17.93
CA SER A 339 -145.95 -36.79 17.11
C SER A 339 -146.12 -37.09 15.62
N ILE A 340 -145.43 -38.11 15.09
CA ILE A 340 -145.55 -38.54 13.69
C ILE A 340 -146.90 -39.20 13.40
N THR A 341 -147.51 -39.89 14.37
CA THR A 341 -148.84 -40.49 14.21
C THR A 341 -149.97 -39.45 14.23
N GLU A 342 -149.80 -38.36 14.98
CA GLU A 342 -150.85 -37.36 15.21
C GLU A 342 -151.03 -36.41 14.00
N LEU A 343 -149.92 -35.94 13.43
CA LEU A 343 -149.92 -35.15 12.18
C LEU A 343 -150.51 -35.92 10.97
N LYS A 344 -150.43 -37.26 10.99
CA LYS A 344 -151.05 -38.11 9.95
C LYS A 344 -152.57 -38.08 9.98
N ALA A 345 -153.20 -37.90 11.14
CA ALA A 345 -154.66 -37.84 11.25
C ALA A 345 -155.23 -36.51 10.71
N GLN A 346 -154.53 -35.40 10.91
CA GLN A 346 -154.97 -34.08 10.44
C GLN A 346 -154.98 -33.98 8.90
N LEU A 347 -154.14 -34.77 8.22
CA LEU A 347 -154.04 -34.81 6.76
C LEU A 347 -155.18 -35.60 6.07
N SER A 348 -155.91 -36.48 6.76
CA SER A 348 -157.02 -37.22 6.14
C SER A 348 -158.28 -36.36 6.02
N HIS A 349 -158.68 -35.68 7.11
CA HIS A 349 -159.92 -34.90 7.15
C HIS A 349 -159.94 -33.71 6.18
N THR A 350 -158.77 -33.11 5.92
CA THR A 350 -158.62 -32.02 4.93
C THR A 350 -158.79 -32.48 3.47
N ASN A 351 -158.72 -33.78 3.18
CA ASN A 351 -159.03 -34.33 1.85
C ASN A 351 -160.53 -34.63 1.68
N GLU A 352 -161.23 -35.00 2.76
CA GLU A 352 -162.67 -35.27 2.74
C GLU A 352 -163.49 -34.01 2.43
N LEU A 353 -163.09 -32.86 2.99
CA LEU A 353 -163.70 -31.56 2.68
C LEU A 353 -163.54 -31.14 1.20
N LYS A 354 -162.49 -31.62 0.49
CA LYS A 354 -162.29 -31.31 -0.93
C LYS A 354 -163.21 -32.11 -1.86
N LEU A 355 -163.62 -33.32 -1.46
CA LEU A 355 -164.44 -34.20 -2.31
C LEU A 355 -165.85 -33.65 -2.52
N LYS A 356 -166.53 -33.20 -1.46
CA LYS A 356 -167.90 -32.68 -1.54
C LYS A 356 -168.01 -31.38 -2.35
N VAL A 357 -166.96 -30.55 -2.36
CA VAL A 357 -166.88 -29.34 -3.19
C VAL A 357 -166.82 -29.68 -4.70
N LEU A 358 -166.28 -30.84 -5.07
CA LEU A 358 -166.24 -31.28 -6.48
C LEU A 358 -167.61 -31.81 -6.95
N GLU A 359 -168.33 -32.58 -6.13
CA GLU A 359 -169.70 -33.03 -6.47
C GLU A 359 -170.64 -31.84 -6.74
N GLN A 360 -170.50 -30.78 -5.94
CA GLN A 360 -171.26 -29.53 -6.07
C GLN A 360 -170.94 -28.74 -7.38
N SER A 361 -169.90 -29.13 -8.12
CA SER A 361 -169.56 -28.53 -9.42
C SER A 361 -170.13 -29.28 -10.62
N GLN A 362 -170.43 -30.57 -10.50
CA GLN A 362 -170.72 -31.43 -11.66
C GLN A 362 -172.22 -31.48 -12.03
N THR A 363 -173.12 -31.49 -11.05
CA THR A 363 -174.58 -31.46 -11.28
C THR A 363 -175.08 -30.14 -11.88
N ASN A 364 -174.29 -29.07 -11.78
CA ASN A 364 -174.54 -27.77 -12.43
C ASN A 364 -174.45 -27.84 -13.98
N GLY A 365 -173.90 -28.92 -14.56
CA GLY A 365 -173.60 -28.98 -15.99
C GLY A 365 -174.70 -29.54 -16.91
N GLU A 366 -175.67 -30.30 -16.38
CA GLU A 366 -176.51 -31.17 -17.23
C GLU A 366 -177.95 -30.70 -17.39
N GLN A 367 -178.68 -30.38 -16.31
CA GLN A 367 -180.11 -30.04 -16.41
C GLN A 367 -180.37 -28.64 -17.00
N SER A 368 -179.40 -27.73 -16.95
CA SER A 368 -179.45 -26.43 -17.63
C SER A 368 -179.52 -26.54 -19.17
N LYS A 369 -179.34 -27.73 -19.75
CA LYS A 369 -179.55 -27.99 -21.19
C LYS A 369 -180.96 -28.48 -21.54
N SER A 370 -181.83 -28.73 -20.56
CA SER A 370 -183.24 -29.04 -20.80
C SER A 370 -184.13 -27.79 -20.82
N LEU A 371 -183.53 -26.59 -20.88
CA LEU A 371 -184.18 -25.31 -20.62
C LEU A 371 -184.90 -24.74 -21.85
N GLU A 372 -184.36 -24.90 -23.06
CA GLU A 372 -184.73 -24.06 -24.21
C GLU A 372 -185.62 -24.74 -25.29
N ASP A 373 -185.50 -26.05 -25.55
CA ASP A 373 -185.99 -26.62 -26.83
C ASP A 373 -187.47 -27.04 -26.91
N LEU A 374 -188.19 -27.24 -25.79
CA LEU A 374 -189.66 -27.42 -25.84
C LEU A 374 -190.45 -26.11 -25.65
N GLU A 375 -189.76 -24.98 -25.50
CA GLU A 375 -190.37 -23.64 -25.36
C GLU A 375 -191.22 -23.23 -26.58
N LYS A 376 -191.04 -23.90 -27.73
CA LYS A 376 -191.79 -23.70 -28.98
C LYS A 376 -193.06 -24.56 -29.12
N GLY A 377 -193.27 -25.57 -28.29
CA GLY A 377 -194.28 -26.62 -28.53
C GLY A 377 -195.71 -26.21 -28.21
N LYS A 378 -196.04 -26.01 -26.92
CA LYS A 378 -197.44 -26.04 -26.45
C LYS A 378 -198.17 -24.69 -26.48
N ALA A 379 -197.46 -23.58 -26.61
CA ALA A 379 -198.05 -22.24 -26.76
C ALA A 379 -198.92 -22.09 -28.04
N LYS A 380 -198.71 -22.94 -29.05
CA LYS A 380 -199.36 -22.82 -30.37
C LYS A 380 -200.53 -23.78 -30.62
N MET A 381 -201.02 -24.47 -29.57
CA MET A 381 -202.33 -25.15 -29.59
C MET A 381 -203.45 -24.30 -28.94
N LEU A 382 -203.16 -23.06 -28.52
CA LEU A 382 -204.18 -22.04 -28.18
C LEU A 382 -203.87 -20.64 -28.76
N GLY A 383 -202.59 -20.24 -28.91
CA GLY A 383 -202.17 -19.29 -29.95
C GLY A 383 -201.90 -17.82 -29.57
N LEU A 384 -200.68 -17.56 -29.08
CA LEU A 384 -199.98 -16.25 -29.09
C LEU A 384 -200.56 -15.16 -28.13
N ASP A 385 -199.84 -14.10 -27.72
CA ASP A 385 -198.48 -13.63 -28.09
C ASP A 385 -197.66 -13.15 -26.84
N VAL A 386 -196.50 -12.51 -27.06
CA VAL A 386 -195.38 -12.35 -26.09
C VAL A 386 -195.20 -10.90 -25.54
N THR A 387 -194.36 -10.75 -24.49
CA THR A 387 -193.88 -9.51 -23.82
C THR A 387 -194.86 -8.90 -22.79
N ALA A 388 -194.45 -8.11 -21.78
CA ALA A 388 -193.14 -7.53 -21.43
C ALA A 388 -192.94 -7.56 -19.88
N LEU A 389 -191.84 -8.13 -19.37
CA LEU A 389 -190.63 -7.45 -18.85
C LEU A 389 -190.72 -6.76 -17.46
N ALA A 390 -189.77 -7.20 -16.61
CA ALA A 390 -189.02 -6.44 -15.61
C ALA A 390 -189.61 -6.11 -14.21
N LEU A 391 -188.66 -6.06 -13.26
CA LEU A 391 -188.66 -5.56 -11.87
C LEU A 391 -189.03 -6.56 -10.75
N PRO A 392 -188.32 -6.53 -9.58
CA PRO A 392 -187.77 -7.77 -9.02
C PRO A 392 -188.03 -8.01 -7.52
N ASN A 393 -188.60 -9.18 -7.19
CA ASN A 393 -188.98 -9.48 -5.80
C ASN A 393 -187.87 -10.00 -4.87
N TYR A 394 -186.64 -10.29 -5.34
CA TYR A 394 -185.50 -10.51 -4.43
C TYR A 394 -184.75 -9.21 -4.07
N GLU A 395 -185.04 -8.10 -4.76
CA GLU A 395 -184.66 -6.77 -4.28
C GLU A 395 -185.58 -6.27 -3.15
N ILE A 396 -186.71 -6.91 -2.85
CA ILE A 396 -187.55 -6.55 -1.69
C ILE A 396 -186.76 -6.54 -0.37
N ILE A 397 -185.73 -7.39 -0.23
CA ILE A 397 -184.87 -7.41 0.97
C ILE A 397 -183.44 -6.89 0.66
N LYS A 398 -182.93 -6.95 -0.58
CA LYS A 398 -181.67 -6.25 -0.90
C LYS A 398 -181.81 -4.73 -1.13
N SER A 399 -183.04 -4.21 -1.11
CA SER A 399 -183.34 -2.81 -0.79
C SER A 399 -182.84 -2.39 0.60
N LEU A 400 -182.43 -3.32 1.47
CA LEU A 400 -181.77 -3.02 2.75
C LEU A 400 -180.26 -2.73 2.62
N GLU A 401 -179.64 -2.82 1.42
CA GLU A 401 -178.22 -2.49 1.19
C GLU A 401 -178.02 -1.35 0.17
N SER A 402 -178.99 -0.44 0.04
CA SER A 402 -178.85 0.88 -0.62
C SER A 402 -180.00 1.78 -0.18
N LEU A 403 -179.84 2.97 0.42
CA LEU A 403 -178.63 3.79 0.64
C LEU A 403 -178.61 4.41 2.04
N LEU A 404 -178.16 3.65 3.06
CA LEU A 404 -177.79 4.19 4.37
C LEU A 404 -176.45 3.61 4.84
N TYR A 405 -175.37 4.37 4.63
CA TYR A 405 -174.33 4.48 5.65
C TYR A 405 -175.00 5.18 6.84
N PRO A 406 -175.35 4.47 7.95
CA PRO A 406 -174.30 4.08 8.89
C PRO A 406 -174.57 2.78 9.73
N TYR A 407 -173.59 2.41 10.54
CA TYR A 407 -173.72 1.88 11.92
C TYR A 407 -174.69 0.70 12.24
N HIS A 408 -174.05 -0.41 12.65
CA HIS A 408 -174.17 -1.06 13.98
C HIS A 408 -175.08 -2.29 14.25
N HIS A 409 -174.53 -3.12 15.16
CA HIS A 409 -175.13 -4.20 15.98
C HIS A 409 -175.61 -5.46 15.21
N HIS A 410 -175.59 -6.70 15.75
CA HIS A 410 -175.33 -7.23 17.11
C HIS A 410 -174.19 -8.29 17.09
N HIS A 411 -173.44 -8.66 18.16
CA HIS A 411 -173.78 -9.17 19.52
C HIS A 411 -174.51 -10.55 19.52
N PRO A 412 -174.38 -11.44 20.55
CA PRO A 412 -173.45 -11.47 21.70
C PRO A 412 -172.95 -12.89 22.18
N HIS A 413 -172.22 -12.92 23.32
CA HIS A 413 -172.09 -13.96 24.38
C HIS A 413 -172.01 -15.49 24.08
N HIS A 414 -170.82 -16.07 24.33
CA HIS A 414 -170.44 -16.89 25.51
C HIS A 414 -169.10 -17.60 25.19
N ASP A 415 -168.00 -17.48 25.96
CA ASP A 415 -167.67 -17.87 27.35
C ASP A 415 -166.88 -19.19 27.45
N LEU A 416 -166.10 -19.28 28.54
CA LEU A 416 -165.44 -20.48 29.09
C LEU A 416 -164.34 -21.18 28.26
N ASN A 417 -163.11 -20.75 28.59
CA ASN A 417 -162.02 -21.59 29.09
C ASN A 417 -161.15 -22.45 28.15
N HIS A 418 -159.83 -22.22 28.29
CA HIS A 418 -158.72 -23.19 28.19
C HIS A 418 -158.47 -23.87 26.83
N SER A 419 -157.23 -24.05 26.35
CA SER A 419 -155.88 -23.67 26.81
C SER A 419 -154.92 -23.80 25.61
N LEU A 420 -153.77 -23.09 25.62
CA LEU A 420 -152.43 -23.56 25.13
C LEU A 420 -151.45 -22.38 24.92
N ALA A 421 -150.51 -22.20 25.86
CA ALA A 421 -149.27 -21.41 25.69
C ALA A 421 -148.25 -21.75 26.81
N LEU A 422 -147.90 -23.04 26.91
CA LEU A 422 -146.98 -23.61 27.92
C LEU A 422 -145.52 -23.65 27.39
N SER A 423 -144.44 -23.74 28.18
CA SER A 423 -144.20 -23.37 29.60
C SER A 423 -142.73 -23.63 30.00
N TRP A 424 -142.13 -22.72 30.77
CA TRP A 424 -141.14 -22.95 31.86
C TRP A 424 -139.79 -23.69 31.63
N PRO A 425 -138.84 -23.65 32.61
CA PRO A 425 -137.45 -24.13 32.48
C PRO A 425 -137.04 -25.25 33.47
N CYS A 426 -135.79 -25.76 33.39
CA CYS A 426 -134.91 -25.99 34.56
C CYS A 426 -133.45 -26.43 34.19
N PRO A 427 -132.43 -26.20 35.04
CA PRO A 427 -131.01 -26.54 34.78
C PRO A 427 -130.45 -27.69 35.67
N THR A 428 -129.25 -28.24 35.37
CA THR A 428 -128.18 -28.60 36.35
C THR A 428 -126.92 -29.31 35.76
N HIS A 429 -125.77 -29.09 36.43
CA HIS A 429 -124.62 -30.01 36.69
C HIS A 429 -123.52 -30.40 35.64
N HIS A 430 -122.31 -29.85 35.89
CA HIS A 430 -121.04 -30.52 36.29
C HIS A 430 -119.91 -30.98 35.32
N GLN A 431 -118.71 -30.44 35.62
CA GLN A 431 -117.36 -31.05 35.76
C GLN A 431 -116.46 -31.46 34.56
N HIS A 432 -115.31 -30.75 34.46
CA HIS A 432 -113.88 -31.18 34.35
C HIS A 432 -113.46 -32.32 33.38
N HIS A 433 -112.26 -32.33 32.76
CA HIS A 433 -111.00 -31.56 32.97
C HIS A 433 -110.14 -31.52 31.66
N HIS A 434 -108.82 -31.23 31.76
CA HIS A 434 -107.75 -31.19 30.72
C HIS A 434 -107.60 -29.87 29.93
N LEU A 435 -106.39 -29.35 29.59
CA LEU A 435 -104.97 -29.76 29.76
C LEU A 435 -104.02 -28.52 29.75
N LEU A 436 -102.82 -28.62 30.35
CA LEU A 436 -101.52 -27.97 29.98
C LEU A 436 -101.44 -26.41 29.86
N GLN A 437 -100.28 -25.74 29.84
CA GLN A 437 -98.93 -25.97 30.39
C GLN A 437 -98.15 -24.64 30.23
N LEU A 438 -97.21 -24.32 31.13
CA LEU A 438 -96.25 -23.22 30.95
C LEU A 438 -94.85 -23.69 31.37
N GLN A 439 -93.84 -23.29 30.59
CA GLN A 439 -92.43 -23.24 30.98
C GLN A 439 -91.73 -22.25 30.05
N ASP A 440 -90.85 -21.43 30.61
CA ASP A 440 -90.28 -20.23 29.96
C ASP A 440 -88.88 -19.94 30.57
N GLN A 441 -87.98 -19.34 29.76
CA GLN A 441 -87.01 -18.30 30.18
C GLN A 441 -85.84 -18.61 31.18
N ASP A 442 -84.67 -17.93 31.17
CA ASP A 442 -84.03 -17.13 30.10
C ASP A 442 -82.53 -16.77 30.33
N THR A 443 -81.84 -16.35 29.24
CA THR A 443 -80.63 -15.45 29.17
C THR A 443 -79.31 -15.82 29.93
N SER A 444 -78.11 -15.25 29.69
CA SER A 444 -77.53 -14.16 28.85
C SER A 444 -76.10 -14.57 28.34
N GLY A 445 -75.14 -13.81 27.75
CA GLY A 445 -74.94 -12.41 27.30
C GLY A 445 -73.58 -11.81 27.78
N SER A 446 -72.75 -11.03 27.04
CA SER A 446 -72.68 -10.62 25.61
C SER A 446 -71.36 -9.85 25.26
N ILE A 447 -70.87 -9.89 23.99
CA ILE A 447 -70.02 -8.84 23.28
C ILE A 447 -68.54 -8.66 23.80
N THR A 448 -67.47 -8.12 23.16
CA THR A 448 -67.03 -7.49 21.84
C THR A 448 -65.86 -8.32 21.19
N SER A 449 -65.12 -8.06 20.07
CA SER A 449 -64.70 -6.93 19.16
C SER A 449 -63.46 -6.09 19.62
N ARG A 450 -62.54 -5.52 18.80
CA ARG A 450 -62.34 -5.42 17.31
C ARG A 450 -60.89 -4.95 16.91
N SER A 451 -60.32 -5.41 15.75
CA SER A 451 -59.39 -4.72 14.77
C SER A 451 -58.08 -3.97 15.19
N ALA A 452 -57.00 -3.79 14.38
CA ALA A 452 -56.48 -4.32 13.08
C ALA A 452 -55.06 -3.73 12.74
N PHE A 453 -54.47 -4.04 11.55
CA PHE A 453 -53.24 -3.46 10.90
C PHE A 453 -51.86 -3.86 11.53
N SER A 454 -50.70 -3.91 10.82
CA SER A 454 -50.33 -3.61 9.41
C SER A 454 -49.09 -4.38 8.88
N GLN A 455 -49.02 -4.61 7.55
CA GLN A 455 -47.82 -4.66 6.66
C GLN A 455 -46.76 -5.81 6.69
N ARG A 456 -45.88 -5.75 5.67
CA ARG A 456 -44.95 -6.72 5.01
C ARG A 456 -44.00 -5.87 4.10
N PRO A 457 -42.98 -6.37 3.35
CA PRO A 457 -42.16 -7.60 3.40
C PRO A 457 -40.62 -7.32 3.18
N THR A 458 -39.87 -8.31 2.66
CA THR A 458 -38.61 -8.26 1.83
C THR A 458 -37.24 -7.85 2.41
N GLY A 459 -36.18 -8.53 1.92
CA GLY A 459 -34.81 -8.00 1.79
C GLY A 459 -33.67 -8.95 2.26
N PRO A 460 -32.72 -9.38 1.40
CA PRO A 460 -31.59 -10.25 1.78
C PRO A 460 -30.18 -9.67 1.47
N GLU A 461 -29.16 -10.51 1.70
CA GLU A 461 -27.82 -10.56 1.07
C GLU A 461 -26.70 -9.55 1.45
N ASP A 462 -25.60 -10.15 1.92
CA ASP A 462 -24.20 -10.08 1.47
C ASP A 462 -23.39 -8.75 1.32
N SER A 463 -22.25 -8.77 2.03
CA SER A 463 -20.87 -8.60 1.52
C SER A 463 -20.51 -7.43 0.58
N ALA A 464 -19.80 -6.44 1.14
CA ALA A 464 -18.70 -5.71 0.49
C ALA A 464 -17.69 -5.21 1.55
#